data_AF-A0A2H0ECG7-F1
#
_entry.id   AF-A0A2H0ECG7-F1
#
_cell.length_a   1.000
_cell.length_b   1.000
_cell.length_c   1.000
_cell.angle_alpha   90.00
_cell.angle_beta   90.00
_cell.angle_gamma   90.00
#
_symmetry.space_group_name_H-M   'P 1'
#
loop_
_entity.id
_entity.type
_entity.pdbx_description
1 polymer ?
#
loop_
_entity_poly.entity_id
_entity_poly.type
_entity_poly.pdbx_seq_one_letter_code
_entity_poly.pdbx_strand_id
1 'polypeptide(L)'
;TGWQIKTNNGEIIIPQAINVYEPSGLFPQQDIVLSGNNYVNIYLSVNPINKNFRLNNCIGYLQNDYVFSPSLPQNCPTPSRSEISYLSGQCQSYILSLWGCKVPDKDSDSFYVSIGGSSEEEVECRAFLDTIDQNGCFRKHRFDSDFLSNEWRLWIREHILDSQHDRVLLFDKQGLLVDEYTY
;
A
#
# COMPACT_ATOMS: atom_id res chain seq x y z
N THR A 1 -8.62 15.74 -7.72
CA THR A 1 -8.65 16.52 -6.47
C THR A 1 -9.37 17.84 -6.63
N GLY A 2 -9.95 18.42 -5.57
CA GLY A 2 -10.74 19.66 -5.63
C GLY A 2 -12.18 19.44 -6.11
N TRP A 3 -12.56 18.17 -6.27
CA TRP A 3 -13.93 17.74 -6.46
C TRP A 3 -14.60 17.66 -5.10
N GLN A 4 -15.92 17.81 -5.05
CA GLN A 4 -16.68 17.85 -3.81
C GLN A 4 -17.65 16.68 -3.75
N ILE A 5 -17.75 16.04 -2.58
CA ILE A 5 -18.82 15.11 -2.26
C ILE A 5 -19.74 15.82 -1.28
N LYS A 6 -21.04 15.82 -1.57
CA LYS A 6 -22.07 16.38 -0.71
C LYS A 6 -23.13 15.34 -0.41
N THR A 7 -23.58 15.32 0.82
CA THR A 7 -24.59 14.39 1.33
C THR A 7 -25.69 15.18 2.04
N ASN A 8 -26.66 14.47 2.62
CA ASN A 8 -27.67 15.11 3.48
C ASN A 8 -27.05 15.70 4.76
N ASN A 9 -25.96 15.13 5.25
CA ASN A 9 -25.37 15.48 6.55
C ASN A 9 -24.12 16.36 6.47
N GLY A 10 -23.56 16.58 5.27
CA GLY A 10 -22.41 17.46 5.12
C GLY A 10 -21.78 17.43 3.74
N GLU A 11 -20.56 17.96 3.66
CA GLU A 11 -19.78 17.97 2.43
C GLU A 11 -18.28 17.83 2.75
N ILE A 12 -17.55 17.25 1.82
CA ILE A 12 -16.09 17.10 1.86
C ILE A 12 -15.50 17.48 0.51
N ILE A 13 -14.30 18.05 0.54
CA ILE A 13 -13.49 18.24 -0.66
C ILE A 13 -12.52 17.07 -0.74
N ILE A 14 -12.50 16.40 -1.89
CA ILE A 14 -11.56 15.31 -2.15
C ILE A 14 -10.14 15.89 -2.11
N PRO A 15 -9.27 15.47 -1.16
CA PRO A 15 -7.96 16.06 -0.94
C PRO A 15 -6.92 15.63 -1.99
N GLN A 16 -5.68 16.09 -1.83
CA GLN A 16 -4.52 15.56 -2.54
C GLN A 16 -4.09 14.21 -1.95
N ALA A 17 -3.29 13.47 -2.73
CA ALA A 17 -2.76 12.17 -2.32
C ALA A 17 -1.35 11.96 -2.90
N ILE A 18 -0.61 11.01 -2.33
CA ILE A 18 0.73 10.62 -2.78
C ILE A 18 0.57 9.62 -3.94
N ASN A 19 1.04 9.98 -5.14
CA ASN A 19 0.94 9.09 -6.30
C ASN A 19 1.93 7.93 -6.26
N VAL A 20 3.12 8.15 -5.70
CA VAL A 20 4.15 7.12 -5.54
C VAL A 20 4.50 7.07 -4.07
N TYR A 21 3.84 6.17 -3.33
CA TYR A 21 4.19 5.96 -1.93
C TYR A 21 5.58 5.31 -1.84
N GLU A 22 6.48 5.92 -1.08
CA GLU A 22 7.83 5.42 -0.90
C GLU A 22 8.36 5.63 0.52
N PRO A 23 9.34 4.83 0.94
CA PRO A 23 9.78 4.71 2.33
C PRO A 23 10.31 6.01 2.96
N SER A 24 10.97 6.87 2.17
CA SER A 24 11.56 8.10 2.72
C SER A 24 10.51 9.15 3.11
N GLY A 25 9.28 8.99 2.61
CA GLY A 25 8.15 9.87 2.91
C GLY A 25 8.30 11.27 2.32
N LEU A 26 9.25 11.49 1.42
CA LEU A 26 9.60 12.79 0.85
C LEU A 26 8.71 13.20 -0.33
N PHE A 27 7.95 12.25 -0.89
CA PHE A 27 7.17 12.52 -2.09
C PHE A 27 5.94 13.39 -1.75
N PRO A 28 5.73 14.49 -2.50
CA PRO A 28 4.69 15.44 -2.18
C PRO A 28 3.30 14.86 -2.45
N GLN A 29 2.31 15.37 -1.73
CA GLN A 29 0.92 15.17 -2.11
C GLN A 29 0.65 15.94 -3.40
N GLN A 30 -0.10 15.33 -4.31
CA GLN A 30 -0.45 15.91 -5.59
C GLN A 30 -1.91 15.63 -5.92
N ASP A 31 -2.39 16.27 -6.98
CA ASP A 31 -3.73 16.04 -7.48
C ASP A 31 -3.92 14.58 -7.91
N ILE A 32 -5.03 14.01 -7.47
CA ILE A 32 -5.54 12.73 -7.95
C ILE A 32 -6.10 12.97 -9.35
N VAL A 33 -5.53 12.25 -10.31
CA VAL A 33 -5.93 12.25 -11.71
C VAL A 33 -6.32 10.83 -12.10
N LEU A 34 -7.60 10.66 -12.44
CA LEU A 34 -8.12 9.38 -12.92
C LEU A 34 -8.03 9.35 -14.45
N SER A 35 -7.46 8.27 -14.98
CA SER A 35 -7.38 8.01 -16.41
C SER A 35 -7.69 6.53 -16.65
N GLY A 36 -8.39 6.23 -17.75
CA GLY A 36 -8.80 4.85 -18.07
C GLY A 36 -9.59 4.20 -16.94
N ASN A 37 -9.08 3.07 -16.45
CA ASN A 37 -9.73 2.23 -15.44
C ASN A 37 -9.30 2.56 -13.99
N ASN A 38 -8.71 3.73 -13.75
CA ASN A 38 -8.34 4.16 -12.40
C ASN A 38 -9.58 4.52 -11.58
N TYR A 39 -9.57 4.17 -10.30
CA TYR A 39 -10.65 4.47 -9.36
C TYR A 39 -10.12 4.93 -8.02
N VAL A 40 -11.02 5.56 -7.24
CA VAL A 40 -10.73 6.05 -5.89
C VAL A 40 -11.69 5.37 -4.93
N ASN A 41 -11.13 4.72 -3.92
CA ASN A 41 -11.87 4.33 -2.73
C ASN A 41 -11.69 5.40 -1.65
N ILE A 42 -12.81 5.92 -1.15
CA ILE A 42 -12.83 6.91 -0.08
C ILE A 42 -13.44 6.27 1.16
N TYR A 43 -12.68 6.27 2.25
CA TYR A 43 -13.10 5.72 3.53
C TYR A 43 -13.28 6.87 4.52
N LEU A 44 -14.44 6.93 5.17
CA LEU A 44 -14.73 7.92 6.21
C LEU A 44 -14.21 7.44 7.57
N SER A 45 -12.88 7.33 7.67
CA SER A 45 -12.17 6.88 8.86
C SER A 45 -10.75 7.46 8.91
N VAL A 46 -10.07 7.25 10.03
CA VAL A 46 -8.65 7.63 10.18
C VAL A 46 -7.78 6.43 9.81
N ASN A 47 -6.70 6.68 9.06
CA ASN A 47 -5.66 5.68 8.79
C ASN A 47 -4.42 5.88 9.67
N PRO A 48 -3.63 4.81 9.93
CA PRO A 48 -2.55 4.83 10.91
C PRO A 48 -1.38 5.77 10.55
N ILE A 49 -1.23 6.15 9.28
CA ILE A 49 -0.13 7.01 8.81
C ILE A 49 -0.61 8.41 8.37
N ASN A 50 -1.90 8.71 8.54
CA ASN A 50 -2.55 9.97 8.18
C ASN A 50 -2.21 10.47 6.77
N LYS A 51 -2.11 9.56 5.79
CA LYS A 51 -1.76 9.85 4.39
C LYS A 51 -2.74 9.17 3.43
N ASN A 52 -3.04 9.85 2.33
CA ASN A 52 -3.78 9.30 1.20
C ASN A 52 -2.79 8.94 0.09
N PHE A 53 -3.01 7.84 -0.61
CA PHE A 53 -2.04 7.38 -1.60
C PHE A 53 -2.65 6.48 -2.67
N ARG A 54 -1.97 6.44 -3.81
CA ARG A 54 -2.16 5.40 -4.84
C ARG A 54 -1.46 4.13 -4.40
N LEU A 55 -2.11 2.99 -4.59
CA LEU A 55 -1.51 1.70 -4.25
C LEU A 55 -0.38 1.36 -5.22
N ASN A 56 0.63 0.66 -4.71
CA ASN A 56 1.71 0.09 -5.49
C ASN A 56 1.99 -1.35 -5.02
N ASN A 57 2.81 -2.08 -5.78
CA ASN A 57 3.09 -3.49 -5.50
C ASN A 57 3.74 -3.74 -4.13
N CYS A 58 4.38 -2.75 -3.52
CA CYS A 58 5.06 -2.87 -2.24
C CYS A 58 4.23 -2.40 -1.04
N ILE A 59 3.03 -1.86 -1.28
CA ILE A 59 2.26 -1.15 -0.24
C ILE A 59 1.85 -2.05 0.92
N GLY A 60 1.63 -3.34 0.65
CA GLY A 60 1.20 -4.29 1.66
C GLY A 60 2.23 -4.53 2.77
N TYR A 61 3.52 -4.23 2.54
CA TYR A 61 4.54 -4.31 3.58
C TYR A 61 4.29 -3.35 4.76
N LEU A 62 3.54 -2.26 4.53
CA LEU A 62 3.17 -1.35 5.61
C LEU A 62 2.30 -2.02 6.69
N GLN A 63 1.68 -3.17 6.39
CA GLN A 63 0.88 -3.92 7.36
C GLN A 63 1.71 -4.59 8.46
N ASN A 64 3.04 -4.67 8.30
CA ASN A 64 3.92 -5.17 9.36
C ASN A 64 4.09 -4.15 10.49
N ASP A 65 4.02 -2.85 10.18
CA ASP A 65 4.20 -1.77 11.15
C ASP A 65 2.89 -1.08 11.54
N TYR A 66 1.88 -1.14 10.67
CA TYR A 66 0.64 -0.38 10.81
C TYR A 66 -0.60 -1.23 10.51
N VAL A 67 -1.66 -1.03 11.28
CA VAL A 67 -2.94 -1.72 11.06
C VAL A 67 -3.87 -0.81 10.26
N PHE A 68 -4.05 -1.09 8.96
CA PHE A 68 -4.99 -0.35 8.12
C PHE A 68 -6.40 -0.96 8.17
N SER A 69 -7.40 -0.08 8.13
CA SER A 69 -8.80 -0.44 7.92
C SER A 69 -9.38 0.40 6.78
N PRO A 70 -9.78 -0.21 5.65
CA PRO A 70 -9.62 -1.64 5.33
C PRO A 70 -8.15 -2.03 5.14
N SER A 71 -7.86 -3.32 5.27
CA SER A 71 -6.50 -3.86 5.14
C SER A 71 -5.92 -3.59 3.75
N LEU A 72 -4.61 -3.35 3.70
CA LEU A 72 -3.88 -3.18 2.45
C LEU A 72 -3.74 -4.52 1.72
N PRO A 73 -3.74 -4.53 0.37
CA PRO A 73 -3.52 -5.74 -0.41
C PRO A 73 -2.22 -6.45 -0.02
N GLN A 74 -2.25 -7.78 0.09
CA GLN A 74 -1.13 -8.62 0.54
C GLN A 74 -0.42 -9.33 -0.62
N ASN A 75 -0.45 -8.76 -1.83
CA ASN A 75 0.11 -9.33 -3.06
C ASN A 75 1.48 -8.74 -3.42
N CYS A 76 2.41 -8.70 -2.47
CA CYS A 76 3.75 -8.21 -2.73
C CYS A 76 4.53 -9.11 -3.71
N PRO A 77 5.44 -8.55 -4.54
CA PRO A 77 6.28 -9.32 -5.43
C PRO A 77 7.12 -10.35 -4.67
N THR A 78 7.06 -11.61 -5.12
CA THR A 78 7.89 -12.68 -4.55
C THR A 78 9.20 -12.82 -5.33
N PRO A 79 10.33 -13.11 -4.64
CA PRO A 79 11.58 -13.41 -5.31
C PRO A 79 11.46 -14.59 -6.29
N SER A 80 12.08 -14.46 -7.45
CA SER A 80 12.11 -15.55 -8.44
C SER A 80 13.09 -16.65 -8.03
N ARG A 81 12.88 -17.90 -8.46
CA ARG A 81 13.82 -19.00 -8.18
C ARG A 81 15.23 -18.75 -8.71
N SER A 82 15.34 -18.06 -9.85
CA SER A 82 16.62 -17.65 -10.42
C SER A 82 17.34 -16.59 -9.60
N GLU A 83 16.60 -15.73 -8.91
CA GLU A 83 17.17 -14.68 -8.07
C GLU A 83 17.80 -15.25 -6.81
N ILE A 84 17.23 -16.32 -6.27
CA ILE A 84 17.68 -16.94 -5.01
C ILE A 84 18.51 -18.20 -5.21
N SER A 85 18.84 -18.57 -6.47
CA SER A 85 19.46 -19.86 -6.78
C SER A 85 20.88 -20.02 -6.22
N TYR A 86 21.54 -18.92 -5.88
CA TYR A 86 22.88 -18.93 -5.28
C TYR A 86 22.86 -19.20 -3.77
N LEU A 87 21.70 -19.06 -3.12
CA LEU A 87 21.54 -19.26 -1.68
C LEU A 87 21.44 -20.76 -1.33
N SER A 88 21.67 -21.10 -0.07
CA SER A 88 21.47 -22.48 0.42
C SER A 88 20.02 -22.95 0.22
N GLY A 89 19.83 -24.26 0.02
CA GLY A 89 18.48 -24.83 -0.22
C GLY A 89 17.49 -24.57 0.92
N GLN A 90 18.00 -24.49 2.17
CA GLN A 90 17.19 -24.14 3.33
C GLN A 90 16.73 -22.68 3.28
N CYS A 91 17.64 -21.76 2.92
CA CYS A 91 17.32 -20.35 2.75
C CYS A 91 16.29 -20.13 1.65
N GLN A 92 16.48 -20.77 0.49
CA GLN A 92 15.53 -20.69 -0.62
C GLN A 92 14.13 -21.17 -0.20
N SER A 93 14.06 -22.28 0.54
CA SER A 93 12.79 -22.83 1.03
C SER A 93 12.09 -21.87 1.98
N TYR A 94 12.85 -21.23 2.87
CA TYR A 94 12.31 -20.23 3.78
C TYR A 94 11.81 -18.97 3.04
N ILE A 95 12.61 -18.42 2.13
CA ILE A 95 12.23 -17.25 1.31
C ILE A 95 10.92 -17.54 0.56
N LEU A 96 10.80 -18.70 -0.08
CA LEU A 96 9.60 -19.09 -0.82
C LEU A 96 8.39 -19.38 0.10
N SER A 97 8.61 -19.59 1.40
CA SER A 97 7.54 -19.75 2.40
C SER A 97 6.97 -18.41 2.88
N LEU A 98 7.70 -17.31 2.68
CA LEU A 98 7.23 -15.96 2.96
C LEU A 98 6.18 -15.58 1.91
N TRP A 99 4.93 -15.88 2.21
CA TRP A 99 3.82 -15.55 1.34
C TRP A 99 3.31 -14.13 1.60
N GLY A 100 2.97 -13.43 0.52
CA GLY A 100 2.45 -12.07 0.55
C GLY A 100 3.49 -11.05 0.99
N CYS A 101 3.10 -10.13 1.86
CA CYS A 101 3.95 -9.02 2.30
C CYS A 101 4.58 -9.24 3.68
N LYS A 102 4.85 -10.50 4.03
CA LYS A 102 5.40 -10.87 5.35
C LYS A 102 6.89 -10.55 5.42
N VAL A 103 7.30 -9.84 6.48
CA VAL A 103 8.71 -9.63 6.82
C VAL A 103 9.09 -10.61 7.95
N PRO A 104 10.23 -11.32 7.86
CA PRO A 104 10.78 -12.07 8.97
C PRO A 104 11.03 -11.17 10.18
N ASP A 105 10.49 -11.55 11.34
CA ASP A 105 10.81 -10.87 12.59
C ASP A 105 12.25 -11.23 13.00
N LYS A 106 13.10 -10.21 13.11
CA LYS A 106 14.54 -10.41 13.34
C LYS A 106 14.87 -10.97 14.73
N ASP A 107 13.97 -10.78 15.68
CA ASP A 107 14.15 -11.14 17.07
C ASP A 107 13.40 -12.44 17.44
N SER A 108 12.29 -12.73 16.74
CA SER A 108 11.40 -13.84 17.11
C SER A 108 11.21 -14.93 16.05
N ASP A 109 11.58 -14.70 14.79
CA ASP A 109 11.51 -15.74 13.77
C ASP A 109 12.63 -16.76 13.96
N SER A 110 12.26 -18.02 14.24
CA SER A 110 13.22 -19.06 14.59
C SER A 110 14.22 -19.35 13.47
N PHE A 111 13.82 -19.26 12.21
CA PHE A 111 14.73 -19.44 11.09
C PHE A 111 15.71 -18.27 11.01
N TYR A 112 15.19 -17.03 11.04
CA TYR A 112 16.02 -15.83 11.00
C TYR A 112 17.00 -15.80 12.16
N VAL A 113 16.58 -16.14 13.38
CA VAL A 113 17.47 -16.21 14.55
C VAL A 113 18.53 -17.31 14.37
N SER A 114 18.15 -18.47 13.84
CA SER A 114 19.05 -19.63 13.70
C SER A 114 20.22 -19.43 12.74
N ILE A 115 20.06 -18.65 11.67
CA ILE A 115 21.09 -18.47 10.62
C ILE A 115 22.19 -17.52 11.06
N GLY A 116 22.80 -17.71 12.24
CA GLY A 116 23.65 -16.80 13.04
C GLY A 116 24.81 -16.02 12.39
N GLY A 117 25.03 -16.13 11.09
CA GLY A 117 26.13 -15.48 10.37
C GLY A 117 27.48 -16.14 10.64
N SER A 118 27.45 -17.42 11.02
CA SER A 118 28.63 -18.22 11.34
C SER A 118 29.29 -18.83 10.10
N SER A 119 28.55 -18.91 9.01
CA SER A 119 29.03 -19.34 7.69
C SER A 119 28.70 -18.29 6.62
N GLU A 120 29.42 -18.32 5.50
CA GLU A 120 29.18 -17.44 4.36
C GLU A 120 27.74 -17.59 3.82
N GLU A 121 27.24 -18.83 3.72
CA GLU A 121 25.87 -19.10 3.30
C GLU A 121 24.80 -18.47 4.22
N GLU A 122 25.04 -18.47 5.54
CA GLU A 122 24.15 -17.83 6.51
C GLU A 122 24.18 -16.31 6.38
N VAL A 123 25.36 -15.72 6.17
CA VAL A 123 25.53 -14.28 5.96
C VAL A 123 24.80 -13.84 4.69
N GLU A 124 24.96 -14.56 3.58
CA GLU A 124 24.27 -14.28 2.32
C GLU A 124 22.75 -14.41 2.46
N CYS A 125 22.28 -15.45 3.16
CA CYS A 125 20.86 -15.64 3.42
C CYS A 125 20.27 -14.48 4.22
N ARG A 126 20.92 -14.07 5.33
CA ARG A 126 20.48 -12.92 6.13
C ARG A 126 20.45 -11.65 5.29
N ALA A 127 21.52 -11.40 4.54
CA ALA A 127 21.62 -10.21 3.68
C ALA A 127 20.48 -10.17 2.65
N PHE A 128 20.07 -11.31 2.12
CA PHE A 128 18.91 -11.38 1.23
C PHE A 128 17.59 -11.12 1.98
N LEU A 129 17.38 -11.76 3.14
CA LEU A 129 16.17 -11.56 3.95
C LEU A 129 15.99 -10.10 4.40
N ASP A 130 17.09 -9.40 4.67
CA ASP A 130 17.11 -7.96 4.97
C ASP A 130 16.61 -7.08 3.83
N THR A 131 16.50 -7.62 2.60
CA THR A 131 15.90 -6.91 1.46
C THR A 131 14.41 -7.19 1.28
N ILE A 132 13.84 -8.16 2.03
CA ILE A 132 12.42 -8.51 1.97
C ILE A 132 11.65 -7.58 2.91
N ASP A 133 11.54 -6.32 2.50
CA ASP A 133 10.78 -5.29 3.20
C ASP A 133 10.22 -4.25 2.21
N GLN A 134 9.58 -3.21 2.76
CA GLN A 134 9.01 -2.13 1.96
C GLN A 134 10.08 -1.36 1.15
N ASN A 135 11.27 -1.19 1.72
CA ASN A 135 12.40 -0.46 1.13
C ASN A 135 13.02 -1.22 -0.05
N GLY A 136 13.35 -2.50 0.16
CA GLY A 136 13.94 -3.38 -0.83
C GLY A 136 12.98 -3.63 -1.99
N CYS A 137 11.71 -3.88 -1.69
CA CYS A 137 10.68 -3.99 -2.71
C CYS A 137 10.60 -2.71 -3.57
N PHE A 138 10.52 -1.53 -2.94
CA PHE A 138 10.44 -0.27 -3.67
C PHE A 138 11.67 -0.05 -4.57
N ARG A 139 12.88 -0.23 -4.03
CA ARG A 139 14.13 -0.04 -4.77
C ARG A 139 14.19 -0.89 -6.04
N LYS A 140 13.69 -2.12 -5.95
CA LYS A 140 13.71 -3.11 -7.03
C LYS A 140 12.60 -2.88 -8.06
N HIS A 141 11.38 -2.62 -7.62
CA HIS A 141 10.18 -2.66 -8.47
C HIS A 141 9.65 -1.29 -8.90
N ARG A 142 10.15 -0.16 -8.37
CA ARG A 142 9.62 1.18 -8.67
C ARG A 142 9.61 1.59 -10.14
N PHE A 143 10.35 0.89 -10.99
CA PHE A 143 10.44 1.15 -12.43
C PHE A 143 9.67 0.14 -13.27
N ASP A 144 9.01 -0.84 -12.65
CA ASP A 144 8.19 -1.81 -13.34
C ASP A 144 6.97 -1.09 -13.93
N SER A 145 6.58 -1.47 -15.15
CA SER A 145 5.48 -0.83 -15.87
C SER A 145 4.13 -0.96 -15.14
N ASP A 146 4.00 -1.99 -14.31
CA ASP A 146 2.83 -2.33 -13.49
C ASP A 146 3.06 -2.04 -12.01
N PHE A 147 4.05 -1.22 -11.65
CA PHE A 147 4.37 -0.90 -10.26
C PHE A 147 3.19 -0.22 -9.52
N LEU A 148 2.50 0.71 -10.20
CA LEU A 148 1.36 1.43 -9.66
C LEU A 148 0.06 0.71 -10.03
N SER A 149 -0.77 0.44 -9.02
CA SER A 149 -2.13 -0.06 -9.22
C SER A 149 -3.03 1.00 -9.85
N ASN A 150 -4.18 0.60 -10.37
CA ASN A 150 -5.25 1.51 -10.79
C ASN A 150 -6.07 2.07 -9.60
N GLU A 151 -5.79 1.63 -8.37
CA GLU A 151 -6.50 2.03 -7.16
C GLU A 151 -5.83 3.19 -6.39
N TRP A 152 -6.63 4.18 -6.02
CA TRP A 152 -6.31 5.17 -5.01
C TRP A 152 -7.10 4.91 -3.73
N ARG A 153 -6.47 5.07 -2.57
CA ARG A 153 -7.13 5.00 -1.27
C ARG A 153 -7.00 6.30 -0.51
N LEU A 154 -8.16 6.82 -0.10
CA LEU A 154 -8.30 8.03 0.67
C LEU A 154 -9.01 7.71 1.98
N TRP A 155 -8.52 8.33 3.04
CA TRP A 155 -9.12 8.31 4.36
C TRP A 155 -9.40 9.74 4.77
N ILE A 156 -10.66 10.01 5.05
CA ILE A 156 -11.20 11.32 5.36
C ILE A 156 -11.88 11.18 6.72
N ARG A 157 -11.54 12.06 7.68
CA ARG A 157 -11.96 11.90 9.09
C ARG A 157 -13.45 12.25 9.27
N GLU A 158 -14.00 13.00 8.34
CA GLU A 158 -15.33 13.56 8.36
C GLU A 158 -16.39 12.46 8.16
N HIS A 159 -17.38 12.41 9.05
CA HIS A 159 -18.51 11.50 8.95
C HIS A 159 -19.70 12.22 8.32
N ILE A 160 -19.78 12.18 6.98
CA ILE A 160 -20.85 12.84 6.24
C ILE A 160 -21.92 11.88 5.71
N LEU A 161 -21.71 10.55 5.75
CA LEU A 161 -22.67 9.58 5.23
C LEU A 161 -23.66 9.14 6.31
N ASP A 162 -24.94 9.10 5.97
CA ASP A 162 -25.96 8.39 6.75
C ASP A 162 -25.86 6.88 6.47
N SER A 163 -25.93 6.02 7.49
CA SER A 163 -25.77 4.58 7.28
C SER A 163 -27.03 3.86 6.79
N GLN A 164 -28.19 4.50 6.87
CA GLN A 164 -29.48 3.93 6.45
C GLN A 164 -29.90 4.48 5.10
N HIS A 165 -29.97 5.81 4.98
CA HIS A 165 -30.47 6.46 3.77
C HIS A 165 -29.73 7.77 3.49
N ASP A 166 -29.09 7.86 2.32
CA ASP A 166 -28.40 9.08 1.93
C ASP A 166 -28.52 9.35 0.43
N ARG A 167 -28.35 10.63 0.09
CA ARG A 167 -28.24 11.11 -1.28
C ARG A 167 -26.86 11.72 -1.45
N VAL A 168 -25.98 10.99 -2.12
CA VAL A 168 -24.58 11.36 -2.34
C VAL A 168 -24.44 12.02 -3.70
N LEU A 169 -23.98 13.27 -3.70
CA LEU A 169 -23.78 14.10 -4.88
C LEU A 169 -22.29 14.33 -5.10
N LEU A 170 -21.82 14.09 -6.33
CA LEU A 170 -20.44 14.34 -6.74
C LEU A 170 -20.39 15.59 -7.63
N PHE A 171 -19.59 16.57 -7.24
CA PHE A 171 -19.36 17.79 -8.01
C PHE A 171 -17.91 17.88 -8.48
N ASP A 172 -17.72 18.42 -9.69
CA ASP A 172 -16.39 18.72 -10.22
C ASP A 172 -15.77 19.98 -9.57
N LYS A 173 -14.58 20.38 -10.04
CA LYS A 173 -13.87 21.56 -9.51
C LYS A 173 -14.58 22.89 -9.82
N GLN A 174 -15.53 22.90 -10.76
CA GLN A 174 -16.31 24.07 -11.15
C GLN A 174 -17.65 24.14 -10.41
N GLY A 175 -17.97 23.15 -9.57
CA GLY A 175 -19.23 23.05 -8.85
C GLY A 175 -20.38 22.51 -9.70
N LEU A 176 -20.08 21.86 -10.83
CA LEU A 176 -21.09 21.20 -11.64
C LEU A 176 -21.34 19.79 -11.12
N LEU A 177 -22.61 19.40 -11.05
CA LEU A 177 -23.00 18.04 -10.66
C LEU A 177 -22.55 17.05 -11.74
N VAL A 178 -21.75 16.08 -11.33
CA VAL A 178 -21.20 15.03 -12.20
C VAL A 178 -22.01 13.74 -12.05
N ASP A 179 -22.35 13.37 -10.81
CA ASP A 179 -23.03 12.12 -10.53
C ASP A 179 -23.85 12.19 -9.24
N GLU A 180 -24.81 11.27 -9.10
CA GLU A 180 -25.69 11.13 -7.96
C GLU A 180 -25.93 9.65 -7.63
N TYR A 181 -25.84 9.32 -6.34
CA TYR A 181 -26.14 7.99 -5.83
C TYR A 181 -27.06 8.09 -4.61
N THR A 182 -28.13 7.30 -4.60
CA THR A 182 -29.07 7.22 -3.48
C THR A 182 -29.16 5.78 -2.98
N TYR A 183 -29.14 5.61 -1.66
CA TYR A 183 -29.37 4.33 -0.98
C TYR A 183 -30.31 4.53 0.22
#